data_AF-A0A5H9ZGI0-F1
#
_entry.id   AF-A0A5H9ZGI0-F1
#
_cell.length_a   1.000
_cell.length_b   1.000
_cell.length_c   1.000
_cell.angle_alpha   90.00
_cell.angle_beta   90.00
_cell.angle_gamma   90.00
#
_symmetry.space_group_name_H-M   'P 1'
#
loop_
_entity.id
_entity.type
_entity.pdbx_description
1 polymer ?
#
loop_
_entity_poly.entity_id
_entity_poly.type
_entity_poly.pdbx_seq_one_letter_code
_entity_poly.pdbx_strand_id
1 'polypeptide(L)' 'MGAFINWIVGFDADNDVVQSLKSSANKSRKVVGRGTLVVDADEVRRSIKFKSDARKAADIVRLSKSQG' A
#
# COMPACT_ATOMS: atom_id res chain seq x y z
N MET A 1 22.22 8.61 -3.71
CA MET A 1 21.72 7.25 -4.06
C MET A 1 20.21 7.30 -3.98
N GLY A 2 19.47 7.67 -5.02
CA GLY A 2 19.28 6.90 -6.25
C GLY A 2 17.87 6.29 -6.19
N ALA A 3 16.84 7.14 -6.17
CA ALA A 3 15.45 6.72 -5.99
C ALA A 3 15.00 5.89 -7.21
N PHE A 4 14.59 4.63 -6.98
CA PHE A 4 13.99 3.79 -8.00
C PHE A 4 12.58 4.30 -8.35
N ILE A 5 12.51 5.36 -9.14
CA ILE A 5 11.28 5.75 -9.86
C ILE A 5 11.36 5.05 -11.21
N ASN A 6 11.14 3.74 -11.24
CA ASN A 6 10.98 3.06 -12.52
C ASN A 6 9.56 3.34 -13.00
N TRP A 7 9.51 4.29 -13.94
CA TRP A 7 8.37 4.84 -14.65
C TRP A 7 7.25 3.81 -14.84
N ILE A 8 6.03 4.17 -14.42
CA ILE A 8 4.81 3.42 -14.74
C ILE A 8 4.56 3.64 -16.24
N VAL A 9 5.21 2.87 -17.10
CA VAL A 9 5.05 2.96 -18.55
C VAL A 9 3.78 2.19 -18.93
N GLY A 10 2.82 2.88 -19.54
CA GLY A 10 1.64 2.25 -20.17
C GLY A 10 0.29 2.47 -19.47
N PHE A 11 0.20 3.35 -18.47
CA PHE A 11 -1.09 3.80 -17.94
C PHE A 11 -1.40 5.23 -18.39
N ASP A 12 -2.65 5.46 -18.79
CA ASP A 12 -3.21 6.78 -19.05
C ASP A 12 -2.96 7.71 -17.83
N ALA A 13 -2.49 8.93 -18.08
CA ALA A 13 -2.11 9.88 -17.03
C ALA A 13 -3.31 10.31 -16.16
N ASP A 14 -4.52 10.18 -16.70
CA ASP A 14 -5.80 10.48 -16.03
C ASP A 14 -6.41 9.26 -15.33
N ASN A 15 -5.70 8.14 -15.27
CA ASN A 15 -6.16 6.99 -14.50
C ASN A 15 -6.10 7.28 -12.99
N ASP A 16 -7.24 7.13 -12.30
CA ASP A 16 -7.39 7.36 -10.86
C ASP A 16 -6.38 6.57 -10.00
N VAL A 17 -5.98 5.38 -10.46
CA VAL A 17 -4.96 4.57 -9.81
C VAL A 17 -3.59 5.24 -9.90
N VAL A 18 -3.23 5.85 -11.04
CA VAL A 18 -1.96 6.57 -11.21
C VAL A 18 -1.91 7.80 -10.33
N GLN A 19 -3.00 8.55 -10.20
CA GLN A 19 -3.09 9.72 -9.32
C GLN A 19 -2.98 9.31 -7.84
N SER A 20 -3.70 8.26 -7.44
CA SER A 20 -3.60 7.67 -6.11
C SER A 20 -2.18 7.18 -5.79
N LEU A 21 -1.49 6.63 -6.79
CA LEU A 21 -0.08 6.26 -6.66
C LEU A 21 0.82 7.50 -6.56
N LYS A 22 0.65 8.54 -7.36
CA LYS A 22 1.45 9.79 -7.25
C LYS A 22 1.31 10.43 -5.85
N SER A 23 0.12 10.38 -5.26
CA SER A 23 -0.17 10.89 -3.92
C SER A 23 0.30 9.95 -2.79
N SER A 24 0.64 8.70 -3.11
CA SER A 24 1.04 7.70 -2.11
C SER A 24 2.43 7.99 -1.54
N ALA A 25 2.55 7.87 -0.21
CA ALA A 25 3.82 7.97 0.50
C ALA A 25 4.76 6.77 0.28
N ASN A 26 4.27 5.68 -0.34
CA ASN A 26 5.07 4.48 -0.62
C ASN A 26 5.91 4.71 -1.88
N LYS A 27 7.22 4.84 -1.68
CA LYS A 27 8.20 5.15 -2.73
C LYS A 27 8.76 3.88 -3.37
N SER A 28 8.86 2.80 -2.59
CA SER A 28 9.41 1.52 -3.05
C SER A 28 8.30 0.69 -3.69
N ARG A 29 8.14 0.87 -5.02
CA ARG A 29 7.12 0.20 -5.82
C ARG A 29 7.62 -0.21 -7.19
N LYS A 30 7.18 -1.36 -7.67
CA LYS A 30 7.55 -1.94 -8.96
C LYS A 30 6.33 -2.59 -9.62
N VAL A 31 6.08 -2.26 -10.88
CA VAL A 31 5.09 -2.97 -11.70
C VAL A 31 5.75 -4.23 -12.27
N VAL A 32 5.15 -5.39 -12.04
CA VAL A 32 5.72 -6.70 -12.46
C VAL A 32 4.94 -7.34 -13.61
N GLY A 33 3.80 -6.76 -14.02
CA GLY A 33 3.00 -7.26 -15.13
C GLY A 33 1.72 -6.45 -15.38
N ARG A 34 0.73 -7.06 -16.06
CA ARG A 34 -0.57 -6.45 -16.39
C ARG A 34 -1.39 -6.18 -15.11
N GLY A 35 -1.17 -5.02 -14.49
CA GLY A 35 -1.93 -4.55 -13.33
C GLY A 35 -1.41 -5.02 -11.97
N THR A 36 -0.27 -5.72 -11.92
CA THR A 36 0.34 -6.13 -10.64
C THR A 36 1.37 -5.13 -10.18
N LEU A 37 1.08 -4.44 -9.08
CA LEU A 37 2.00 -3.56 -8.37
C LEU A 37 2.58 -4.28 -7.15
N VAL A 38 3.89 -4.44 -7.12
CA VAL A 38 4.64 -4.89 -5.95
C VAL A 38 5.12 -3.67 -5.19
N VAL A 39 4.91 -3.66 -3.88
CA VAL A 39 5.33 -2.59 -2.97
C VAL A 39 6.15 -3.17 -1.83
N ASP A 40 7.02 -2.37 -1.25
CA ASP A 40 7.76 -2.76 -0.05
C ASP A 40 6.80 -2.94 1.15
N ALA A 41 6.86 -4.12 1.77
CA ALA A 41 5.97 -4.47 2.86
C ALA A 41 6.26 -3.64 4.13
N ASP A 42 7.50 -3.25 4.40
CA ASP A 42 7.85 -2.43 5.55
C ASP A 42 7.39 -0.98 5.38
N GLU A 43 7.43 -0.43 4.16
CA GLU A 43 6.81 0.88 3.88
C GLU A 43 5.30 0.85 4.14
N VAL A 44 4.61 -0.19 3.64
CA VAL A 44 3.17 -0.37 3.87
C VAL A 44 2.87 -0.50 5.36
N ARG A 45 3.63 -1.31 6.09
CA ARG A 45 3.44 -1.51 7.55
C ARG A 45 3.62 -0.23 8.37
N ARG A 46 4.49 0.67 7.92
CA ARG A 46 4.72 1.97 8.57
C ARG A 46 3.61 2.97 8.30
N SER A 47 2.81 2.77 7.26
CA SER A 47 1.71 3.67 6.93
C SER A 47 0.67 3.78 8.05
N ILE A 48 0.14 4.98 8.26
CA ILE A 48 -0.86 5.27 9.31
C ILE A 48 -2.11 4.42 9.09
N LYS A 49 -2.53 4.27 7.83
CA LYS A 49 -3.70 3.48 7.46
C LYS A 49 -3.54 2.01 7.85
N PHE A 50 -2.41 1.39 7.50
CA PHE A 50 -2.13 0.01 7.88
C PHE A 50 -2.15 -0.18 9.40
N LYS A 51 -1.52 0.72 10.17
CA LYS A 51 -1.55 0.64 11.64
C LYS A 51 -2.95 0.78 12.21
N SER A 52 -3.78 1.64 11.64
CA SER A 52 -5.18 1.82 12.03
C SER A 52 -6.01 0.56 11.78
N ASP A 53 -5.89 -0.01 10.58
CA ASP A 53 -6.63 -1.22 10.20
C ASP A 53 -6.14 -2.44 11.00
N ALA A 54 -4.83 -2.54 11.26
CA ALA A 54 -4.27 -3.58 12.11
C ALA A 54 -4.78 -3.51 13.56
N ARG A 55 -4.95 -2.29 14.12
CA ARG A 55 -5.56 -2.11 15.45
C ARG A 55 -7.01 -2.57 15.47
N LYS A 56 -7.82 -2.17 14.47
CA LYS A 56 -9.21 -2.62 14.35
C LYS A 56 -9.31 -4.14 14.26
N ALA A 57 -8.45 -4.77 13.47
CA ALA A 57 -8.39 -6.23 13.37
C ALA A 57 -8.02 -6.89 14.72
N ALA A 58 -7.04 -6.32 15.43
CA ALA A 58 -6.67 -6.80 16.76
C ALA A 58 -7.82 -6.66 17.78
N ASP A 59 -8.56 -5.55 17.73
CA ASP A 59 -9.71 -5.32 18.60
C ASP A 59 -10.84 -6.32 18.34
N ILE A 60 -11.13 -6.65 17.08
CA ILE A 60 -12.12 -7.69 16.70
C ILE A 60 -11.73 -9.04 17.33
N VAL A 61 -10.46 -9.45 17.18
CA VAL A 61 -9.97 -10.70 17.76
C VAL A 61 -10.03 -10.67 19.29
N ARG A 62 -9.70 -9.53 19.91
CA ARG A 62 -9.75 -9.37 21.37
C ARG A 62 -11.17 -9.46 21.91
N LEU A 63 -12.13 -8.82 21.24
CA LEU A 63 -13.55 -8.88 21.59
C LEU A 63 -14.10 -10.30 21.43
N SER A 64 -13.74 -10.99 20.34
CA SER A 64 -14.14 -12.38 20.11
C SER A 64 -13.60 -13.34 21.17
N LYS A 65 -12.37 -13.12 21.68
CA LYS A 65 -11.80 -13.92 22.77
C LYS A 65 -12.39 -13.63 24.15
N SER A 66 -13.00 -12.46 24.35
CA SER A 66 -13.59 -12.08 25.64
C SER A 66 -15.03 -12.57 25.81
N GLN A 67 -15.64 -13.13 24.76
CA GLN A 67 -17.01 -13.65 24.76
C GLN A 67 -17.10 -15.18 24.86
N GLY A 68 -15.97 -15.89 24.93
CA GLY A 68 -15.89 -17.34 25.17
C GLY A 68 -15.33 -17.64 26.54
#